data_AF-A0A8J4UWA9-F1
#
_entry.id   AF-A0A8J4UWA9-F1
#
_cell.length_a   1.000
_cell.length_b   1.000
_cell.length_c   1.000
_cell.angle_alpha   90.00
_cell.angle_beta   90.00
_cell.angle_gamma   90.00
#
_symmetry.space_group_name_H-M   'P 1'
#
loop_
_entity.id
_entity.type
_entity.pdbx_description
1 polymer ?
#
loop_
_entity_poly.entity_id
_entity_poly.type
_entity_poly.pdbx_seq_one_letter_code
_entity_poly.pdbx_strand_id
1 'polypeptide(L)'
;MLSRPEARAPCALEVALVPDIGLCADIQHTVKARLAAGSALLCCLHDDGKLTISDVSEPGTPAGVLEDSHTDFLWEVSTEQNKARKPRLLTMKPACNLRLHEIDSESQLTSVSECSTDILLQLVNKDLNVSKLSSMNLLSFVDGRCYLLLNGHVLVHIWWKEGCAEPEMLSSCVLSLPSETQEMFTDYQLCKGILFMLMSIGFIYVFDSADGKHLATVELPAYYISGQRNVDLADSLSSFCLLQISQDFSTAVVVTRLNQALAVDLNDYFRIHINHLHCQQDPRPLPLIPTKPCDQDSIANSTYSQSVLGTHFQTDHSWEARLALLYKQAKAPVSSALRIPWYKDLPRSECQQAAATTKLSQSALPSRGAVISLSLPEQTTPTQLIVSEFSAVLSFTSPGNSSTTLAYWDFQTQVVTCHFIDAPALPVCWSEEEHLSLILKESGMSLVLFSVTQEELLNRLMVFGSAGVVDSLCHLNAWGRCSMPIHSLQAGLKNRQLDMVDFFLKSKENILCPPTNYSLPDQSPTSTQMQLQ
;
A
#
# COMPACT_ATOMS: atom_id res chain seq x y z
N MET A 1 -38.23 6.44 15.82
CA MET A 1 -37.55 5.14 15.65
C MET A 1 -36.64 5.26 14.46
N LEU A 2 -35.35 5.52 14.69
CA LEU A 2 -34.34 5.61 13.64
C LEU A 2 -34.01 4.18 13.23
N SER A 3 -34.52 3.76 12.08
CA SER A 3 -34.12 2.52 11.44
C SER A 3 -32.61 2.54 11.25
N ARG A 4 -31.94 1.51 11.79
CA ARG A 4 -30.55 1.16 11.43
C ARG A 4 -30.43 1.24 9.91
N PRO A 5 -29.38 1.87 9.35
CA PRO A 5 -29.14 1.74 7.93
C PRO A 5 -28.97 0.25 7.62
N GLU A 6 -29.79 -0.26 6.70
CA GLU A 6 -29.65 -1.61 6.16
C GLU A 6 -28.20 -1.80 5.69
N ALA A 7 -27.64 -2.98 5.96
CA ALA A 7 -26.29 -3.33 5.55
C ALA A 7 -26.20 -3.18 4.02
N ARG A 8 -25.46 -2.16 3.56
CA ARG A 8 -25.22 -1.91 2.14
C ARG A 8 -24.62 -3.16 1.53
N ALA A 9 -25.14 -3.61 0.38
CA ALA A 9 -24.52 -4.68 -0.37
C ALA A 9 -23.08 -4.27 -0.71
N PRO A 10 -22.09 -5.16 -0.53
CA PRO A 10 -20.71 -4.88 -0.91
C PRO A 10 -20.68 -4.58 -2.42
N CYS A 11 -20.24 -3.39 -2.79
CA CYS A 11 -20.22 -2.90 -4.16
C CYS A 11 -18.83 -2.38 -4.49
N ALA A 12 -18.30 -2.83 -5.63
CA ALA A 12 -17.12 -2.27 -6.26
C ALA A 12 -17.56 -1.41 -7.45
N LEU A 13 -17.03 -0.19 -7.53
CA LEU A 13 -17.24 0.73 -8.63
C LEU A 13 -15.96 0.79 -9.45
N GLU A 14 -16.04 0.37 -10.71
CA GLU A 14 -14.96 0.56 -11.67
C GLU A 14 -15.14 1.90 -12.39
N VAL A 15 -14.06 2.68 -12.45
CA VAL A 15 -14.03 4.02 -13.04
C VAL A 15 -12.90 4.08 -14.05
N ALA A 16 -13.23 4.17 -15.34
CA ALA A 16 -12.28 4.48 -16.39
C ALA A 16 -11.66 5.86 -16.12
N LEU A 17 -10.33 5.90 -16.12
CA LEU A 17 -9.55 7.13 -15.93
C LEU A 17 -8.95 7.61 -17.25
N VAL A 18 -8.50 6.67 -18.08
CA VAL A 18 -7.80 6.97 -19.33
C VAL A 18 -8.24 5.95 -20.38
N PRO A 19 -8.71 6.39 -21.57
CA PRO A 19 -9.07 5.46 -22.63
C PRO A 19 -7.82 4.80 -23.24
N ASP A 20 -7.99 3.71 -23.98
CA ASP A 20 -6.88 3.13 -24.73
C ASP A 20 -6.48 4.04 -25.88
N ILE A 21 -5.23 4.49 -25.84
CA ILE A 21 -4.62 5.29 -26.89
C ILE A 21 -3.23 4.74 -27.24
N GLY A 22 -3.09 3.41 -27.22
CA GLY A 22 -1.81 2.72 -27.45
C GLY A 22 -1.01 2.48 -26.16
N LEU A 23 -1.66 2.57 -25.00
CA LEU A 23 -1.06 2.27 -23.69
C LEU A 23 -0.88 0.77 -23.46
N CYS A 24 -1.62 -0.04 -24.23
CA CYS A 24 -2.00 -1.40 -23.87
C CYS A 24 -1.60 -2.44 -24.92
N ALA A 25 -0.49 -2.24 -25.63
CA ALA A 25 0.04 -3.28 -26.51
C ALA A 25 0.49 -4.48 -25.67
N ASP A 26 -0.02 -5.68 -26.02
CA ASP A 26 0.44 -6.96 -25.48
C ASP A 26 0.26 -7.13 -23.95
N ILE A 27 -0.85 -6.65 -23.36
CA ILE A 27 -1.17 -6.87 -21.94
C ILE A 27 -1.05 -8.34 -21.54
N GLN A 28 -1.40 -9.26 -22.44
CA GLN A 28 -1.32 -10.71 -22.20
C GLN A 28 0.11 -11.20 -21.89
N HIS A 29 1.11 -10.47 -22.38
CA HIS A 29 2.54 -10.74 -22.20
C HIS A 29 3.17 -9.86 -21.12
N THR A 30 2.44 -8.90 -20.57
CA THR A 30 2.95 -8.01 -19.51
C THR A 30 2.97 -8.71 -18.15
N VAL A 31 4.13 -8.78 -17.52
CA VAL A 31 4.35 -9.42 -16.21
C VAL A 31 4.18 -8.43 -15.05
N LYS A 32 4.60 -7.18 -15.24
CA LYS A 32 4.60 -6.15 -14.18
C LYS A 32 4.38 -4.76 -14.76
N ALA A 33 3.46 -4.00 -14.18
CA ALA A 33 3.20 -2.61 -14.55
C ALA A 33 3.26 -1.67 -13.34
N ARG A 34 3.97 -0.55 -13.46
CA ARG A 34 4.03 0.49 -12.42
C ARG A 34 3.98 1.90 -12.97
N LEU A 35 3.21 2.76 -12.33
CA LEU A 35 3.13 4.19 -12.59
C LEU A 35 4.15 4.94 -11.73
N ALA A 36 4.82 5.94 -12.30
CA ALA A 36 5.75 6.78 -11.58
C ALA A 36 5.01 7.73 -10.61
N ALA A 37 5.55 7.90 -9.39
CA ALA A 37 5.00 8.84 -8.43
C ALA A 37 5.19 10.28 -8.92
N GLY A 38 4.11 11.07 -8.98
CA GLY A 38 4.17 12.48 -9.37
C GLY A 38 4.32 12.76 -10.87
N SER A 39 4.27 11.74 -11.74
CA SER A 39 4.22 11.90 -13.20
C SER A 39 3.17 10.98 -13.83
N ALA A 40 2.88 11.17 -15.12
CA ALA A 40 1.94 10.36 -15.88
C ALA A 40 2.61 9.18 -16.61
N LEU A 41 3.82 8.78 -16.18
CA LEU A 41 4.60 7.75 -16.88
C LEU A 41 4.30 6.35 -16.34
N LEU A 42 3.88 5.47 -17.24
CA LEU A 42 3.65 4.05 -16.99
C LEU A 42 4.82 3.24 -17.55
N CYS A 43 5.36 2.31 -16.76
CA CYS A 43 6.34 1.34 -17.22
C CYS A 43 5.75 -0.07 -17.11
N CYS A 44 5.88 -0.84 -18.19
CA CYS A 44 5.40 -2.21 -18.32
C CYS A 44 6.57 -3.13 -18.70
N LEU A 45 6.76 -4.20 -17.92
CA LEU A 45 7.71 -5.28 -18.17
C LEU A 45 7.00 -6.47 -18.82
N HIS A 46 7.50 -6.91 -19.96
CA HIS A 46 6.98 -8.04 -20.73
C HIS A 46 7.72 -9.35 -20.40
N ASP A 47 7.11 -10.48 -20.76
CA ASP A 47 7.63 -11.84 -20.55
C ASP A 47 8.96 -12.11 -21.29
N ASP A 48 9.20 -11.42 -22.40
CA ASP A 48 10.45 -11.42 -23.16
C ASP A 48 11.57 -10.57 -22.53
N GLY A 49 11.26 -9.86 -21.43
CA GLY A 49 12.17 -8.99 -20.70
C GLY A 49 12.22 -7.55 -21.22
N LYS A 50 11.44 -7.19 -22.24
CA LYS A 50 11.40 -5.80 -22.73
C LYS A 50 10.66 -4.89 -21.76
N LEU A 51 11.13 -3.65 -21.65
CA LEU A 51 10.43 -2.60 -20.92
C LEU A 51 9.85 -1.58 -21.90
N THR A 52 8.56 -1.30 -21.73
CA THR A 52 7.86 -0.27 -22.48
C THR A 52 7.44 0.84 -21.53
N ILE A 53 7.75 2.08 -21.89
CA ILE A 53 7.41 3.27 -21.12
C ILE A 53 6.46 4.08 -21.98
N SER A 54 5.33 4.45 -21.39
CA SER A 54 4.27 5.20 -22.07
C SER A 54 3.84 6.37 -21.20
N ASP A 55 3.61 7.53 -21.82
CA ASP A 55 2.98 8.65 -21.15
C ASP A 55 1.46 8.49 -21.23
N VAL A 56 0.82 8.43 -20.08
CA VAL A 56 -0.63 8.28 -19.94
C VAL A 56 -1.38 9.55 -20.37
N SER A 57 -0.69 10.71 -20.38
CA SER A 57 -1.25 11.99 -20.79
C SER A 57 -1.14 12.27 -22.29
N GLU A 58 -0.16 11.68 -22.98
CA GLU A 58 0.08 11.92 -24.41
C GLU A 58 -0.25 10.67 -25.26
N PRO A 59 -1.19 10.79 -26.22
CA PRO A 59 -1.65 9.66 -27.01
C PRO A 59 -0.67 9.24 -28.13
N GLY A 60 -0.42 7.93 -28.26
CA GLY A 60 -0.03 7.30 -29.53
C GLY A 60 1.46 7.01 -29.78
N THR A 61 2.38 7.38 -28.89
CA THR A 61 3.79 6.97 -29.00
C THR A 61 4.35 6.53 -27.66
N PRO A 62 5.00 5.34 -27.56
CA PRO A 62 5.73 4.99 -26.36
C PRO A 62 6.83 6.03 -26.13
N ALA A 63 6.89 6.56 -24.91
CA ALA A 63 7.94 7.44 -24.43
C ALA A 63 9.33 6.81 -24.67
N GLY A 64 9.43 5.50 -24.45
CA GLY A 64 10.61 4.74 -24.84
C GLY A 64 10.39 3.24 -24.76
N VAL A 65 11.09 2.50 -25.61
CA VAL A 65 11.15 1.04 -25.56
C VAL A 65 12.60 0.64 -25.29
N LEU A 66 12.81 -0.12 -24.21
CA LEU A 66 14.07 -0.76 -23.92
C LEU A 66 14.01 -2.21 -24.40
N GLU A 67 14.64 -2.48 -25.54
CA GLU A 67 14.74 -3.81 -26.16
C GLU A 67 15.73 -4.75 -25.43
N ASP A 68 16.52 -4.23 -24.50
CA ASP A 68 17.38 -5.04 -23.64
C ASP A 68 16.51 -5.96 -22.75
N SER A 69 16.99 -7.17 -22.45
CA SER A 69 16.32 -8.08 -21.53
C SER A 69 16.51 -7.63 -20.08
N HIS A 70 15.40 -7.35 -19.39
CA HIS A 70 15.31 -6.95 -17.99
C HIS A 70 14.55 -7.99 -17.18
N THR A 71 14.90 -8.10 -15.91
CA THR A 71 14.26 -8.99 -14.94
C THR A 71 13.37 -8.25 -13.95
N ASP A 72 13.69 -6.99 -13.64
CA ASP A 72 12.88 -6.17 -12.74
C ASP A 72 13.14 -4.66 -12.93
N PHE A 73 12.28 -3.82 -12.35
CA PHE A 73 12.43 -2.37 -12.32
C PHE A 73 11.72 -1.71 -11.12
N LEU A 74 12.18 -0.50 -10.77
CA LEU A 74 11.59 0.40 -9.77
C LEU A 74 11.63 1.87 -10.21
N TRP A 75 10.54 2.59 -9.99
CA TRP A 75 10.52 4.05 -10.08
C TRP A 75 11.10 4.69 -8.81
N GLU A 76 11.81 5.81 -8.94
CA GLU A 76 12.21 6.63 -7.80
C GLU A 76 10.97 7.25 -7.16
N VAL A 77 10.77 7.01 -5.87
CA VAL A 77 9.80 7.75 -5.06
C VAL A 77 10.52 8.93 -4.42
N SER A 78 10.02 10.15 -4.60
CA SER A 78 10.60 11.32 -3.95
C SER A 78 9.79 11.74 -2.72
N THR A 79 10.46 11.93 -1.58
CA THR A 79 9.81 12.34 -0.33
C THR A 79 9.61 13.86 -0.27
N GLU A 80 10.43 14.62 -0.97
CA GLU A 80 10.30 16.06 -1.11
C GLU A 80 9.26 16.37 -2.19
N GLN A 81 8.28 17.23 -1.90
CA GLN A 81 7.29 17.73 -2.88
C GLN A 81 7.91 18.67 -3.94
N ASN A 82 9.20 18.50 -4.25
CA ASN A 82 9.87 19.21 -5.32
C ASN A 82 9.44 18.63 -6.67
N LYS A 83 8.35 19.18 -7.20
CA LYS A 83 7.78 18.95 -8.54
C LYS A 83 8.75 19.19 -9.73
N ALA A 84 10.02 19.47 -9.48
CA ALA A 84 11.00 19.88 -10.49
C ALA A 84 12.03 18.81 -10.84
N ARG A 85 11.98 17.62 -10.22
CA ARG A 85 12.93 16.55 -10.50
C ARG A 85 12.45 15.66 -11.65
N LYS A 86 13.35 15.31 -12.55
CA LYS A 86 13.06 14.36 -13.64
C LYS A 86 12.76 12.97 -13.05
N PRO A 87 11.76 12.25 -13.59
CA PRO A 87 11.47 10.91 -13.15
C PRO A 87 12.63 9.97 -13.50
N ARG A 88 13.00 9.13 -12.52
CA ARG A 88 14.15 8.22 -12.58
C ARG A 88 13.67 6.79 -12.44
N LEU A 89 14.14 5.93 -13.33
CA LEU A 89 13.80 4.52 -13.41
C LEU A 89 15.06 3.68 -13.20
N LEU A 90 15.05 2.83 -12.17
CA LEU A 90 16.09 1.84 -11.95
C LEU A 90 15.66 0.52 -12.58
N THR A 91 16.48 -0.05 -13.46
CA THR A 91 16.22 -1.32 -14.14
C THR A 91 17.28 -2.35 -13.75
N MET A 92 16.88 -3.62 -13.73
CA MET A 92 17.72 -4.77 -13.42
C MET A 92 17.75 -5.73 -14.61
N LYS A 93 18.95 -6.18 -14.98
CA LYS A 93 19.18 -7.15 -16.06
C LYS A 93 19.45 -8.56 -15.52
N PRO A 94 19.29 -9.63 -16.33
CA PRO A 94 19.52 -11.03 -15.93
C PRO A 94 20.89 -11.32 -15.29
N ALA A 95 21.93 -10.56 -15.64
CA ALA A 95 23.26 -10.69 -15.04
C ALA A 95 23.42 -9.97 -13.69
N CYS A 96 22.31 -9.50 -13.09
CA CYS A 96 22.28 -8.61 -11.92
C CYS A 96 22.95 -7.24 -12.14
N ASN A 97 23.00 -6.77 -13.39
CA ASN A 97 23.47 -5.42 -13.70
C ASN A 97 22.33 -4.42 -13.47
N LEU A 98 22.65 -3.31 -12.83
CA LEU A 98 21.73 -2.21 -12.57
C LEU A 98 21.97 -1.07 -13.55
N ARG A 99 20.91 -0.51 -14.09
CA ARG A 99 20.99 0.70 -14.92
C ARG A 99 19.97 1.71 -14.46
N LEU A 100 20.42 2.94 -14.33
CA LEU A 100 19.58 4.07 -14.00
C LEU A 100 19.27 4.84 -15.27
N HIS A 101 17.99 5.09 -15.48
CA HIS A 101 17.49 5.88 -16.57
C HIS A 101 16.82 7.15 -16.04
N GLU A 102 17.04 8.27 -16.73
CA GLU A 102 16.31 9.52 -16.55
C GLU A 102 15.44 9.77 -17.78
N ILE A 103 14.21 10.17 -17.53
CA ILE A 103 13.27 10.54 -18.59
C ILE A 103 13.19 12.05 -18.63
N ASP A 104 13.44 12.62 -19.80
CA ASP A 104 13.37 14.05 -20.00
C ASP A 104 11.92 14.53 -20.20
N SER A 105 11.76 15.85 -20.37
CA SER A 105 10.45 16.47 -20.61
C SER A 105 9.84 16.15 -21.98
N GLU A 106 10.63 15.60 -22.90
CA GLU A 106 10.17 15.10 -24.21
C GLU A 106 9.91 13.59 -24.16
N SER A 107 9.83 13.02 -22.95
CA SER A 107 9.60 11.60 -22.69
C SER A 107 10.70 10.68 -23.24
N GLN A 108 11.86 11.21 -23.61
CA GLN A 108 12.99 10.40 -24.09
C GLN A 108 13.76 9.79 -22.92
N LEU A 109 14.07 8.51 -23.07
CA LEU A 109 14.78 7.73 -22.07
C LEU A 109 16.30 7.85 -22.27
N THR A 110 16.98 8.40 -21.27
CA THR A 110 18.44 8.52 -21.26
C THR A 110 19.04 7.62 -20.19
N SER A 111 20.04 6.81 -20.55
CA SER A 111 20.80 6.01 -19.59
C SER A 111 21.84 6.91 -18.92
N VAL A 112 21.73 7.10 -17.61
CA VAL A 112 22.58 8.04 -16.86
C VAL A 112 23.77 7.35 -16.23
N SER A 113 23.54 6.17 -15.67
CA SER A 113 24.58 5.43 -14.96
C SER A 113 24.30 3.93 -15.01
N GLU A 114 25.38 3.15 -15.03
CA GLU A 114 25.33 1.69 -15.04
C GLU A 114 26.24 1.15 -13.94
N CYS A 115 25.72 0.24 -13.14
CA CYS A 115 26.46 -0.49 -12.13
C CYS A 115 26.46 -1.96 -12.54
N SER A 116 27.61 -2.42 -13.03
CA SER A 116 27.79 -3.82 -13.34
C SER A 116 27.92 -4.64 -12.07
N THR A 117 27.67 -5.94 -12.17
CA THR A 117 27.85 -6.89 -11.07
C THR A 117 29.27 -6.85 -10.50
N ASP A 118 30.28 -6.63 -11.34
CA ASP A 118 31.67 -6.52 -10.88
C ASP A 118 31.89 -5.25 -10.03
N ILE A 119 31.31 -4.12 -10.43
CA ILE A 119 31.37 -2.87 -9.65
C ILE A 119 30.61 -3.06 -8.35
N LEU A 120 29.42 -3.67 -8.38
CA LEU A 120 28.63 -3.95 -7.18
C LEU A 120 29.39 -4.84 -6.20
N LEU A 121 30.04 -5.91 -6.67
CA LEU A 121 30.87 -6.79 -5.84
C LEU A 121 32.14 -6.12 -5.32
N GLN A 122 32.70 -5.15 -6.05
CA GLN A 122 33.82 -4.34 -5.56
C GLN A 122 33.39 -3.33 -4.49
N LEU A 123 32.18 -2.78 -4.63
CA LEU A 123 31.60 -1.88 -3.64
C LEU A 123 31.29 -2.64 -2.34
N VAL A 124 30.68 -3.83 -2.44
CA VAL A 124 30.43 -4.70 -1.29
C VAL A 124 31.78 -5.08 -0.67
N ASN A 125 31.95 -4.78 0.62
CA ASN A 125 33.23 -4.95 1.31
C ASN A 125 33.73 -6.41 1.20
N LYS A 126 35.04 -6.59 0.95
CA LYS A 126 35.69 -7.91 0.81
C LYS A 126 35.48 -8.81 2.03
N ASP A 127 35.18 -8.22 3.18
CA ASP A 127 34.93 -8.93 4.44
C ASP A 127 33.62 -9.74 4.45
N LEU A 128 32.68 -9.47 3.53
CA LEU A 128 31.32 -10.07 3.54
C LEU A 128 31.23 -11.41 2.78
N ASN A 129 32.36 -12.00 2.35
CA ASN A 129 32.45 -13.30 1.68
C ASN A 129 31.56 -13.49 0.44
N VAL A 130 31.13 -12.41 -0.21
CA VAL A 130 30.37 -12.49 -1.47
C VAL A 130 31.34 -12.66 -2.64
N SER A 131 31.71 -13.90 -2.96
CA SER A 131 32.59 -14.19 -4.10
C SER A 131 31.85 -14.29 -5.43
N LYS A 132 30.54 -14.57 -5.39
CA LYS A 132 29.69 -14.69 -6.58
C LYS A 132 28.26 -14.24 -6.26
N LEU A 133 27.67 -13.48 -7.19
CA LEU A 133 26.26 -13.09 -7.14
C LEU A 133 25.42 -14.13 -7.90
N SER A 134 24.44 -14.72 -7.21
CA SER A 134 23.49 -15.70 -7.77
C SER A 134 22.08 -15.12 -7.90
N SER A 135 21.68 -14.22 -7.01
CA SER A 135 20.38 -13.54 -7.05
C SER A 135 20.47 -12.12 -6.50
N MET A 136 19.62 -11.24 -7.00
CA MET A 136 19.46 -9.86 -6.54
C MET A 136 17.98 -9.49 -6.54
N ASN A 137 17.50 -8.90 -5.46
CA ASN A 137 16.14 -8.36 -5.36
C ASN A 137 16.19 -6.84 -5.14
N LEU A 138 15.39 -6.11 -5.92
CA LEU A 138 15.17 -4.68 -5.74
C LEU A 138 14.12 -4.46 -4.64
N LEU A 139 14.52 -3.89 -3.50
CA LEU A 139 13.60 -3.70 -2.37
C LEU A 139 12.93 -2.33 -2.38
N SER A 140 13.70 -1.26 -2.60
CA SER A 140 13.17 0.10 -2.67
C SER A 140 14.11 1.05 -3.43
N PHE A 141 13.54 2.14 -3.92
CA PHE A 141 14.29 3.24 -4.54
C PHE A 141 13.63 4.59 -4.19
N VAL A 142 14.24 5.31 -3.26
CA VAL A 142 13.68 6.55 -2.67
C VAL A 142 14.76 7.63 -2.60
N ASP A 143 14.49 8.81 -3.17
CA ASP A 143 15.42 9.96 -3.23
C ASP A 143 16.86 9.57 -3.66
N GLY A 144 16.96 8.73 -4.67
CA GLY A 144 18.22 8.23 -5.23
C GLY A 144 18.87 7.14 -4.40
N ARG A 145 18.33 6.77 -3.23
CA ARG A 145 18.83 5.69 -2.37
C ARG A 145 18.12 4.40 -2.72
N CYS A 146 18.89 3.34 -2.93
CA CYS A 146 18.36 2.02 -3.28
C CYS A 146 18.80 0.98 -2.28
N TYR A 147 17.85 0.15 -1.84
CA TYR A 147 18.11 -1.05 -1.05
C TYR A 147 18.02 -2.29 -1.93
N LEU A 148 19.05 -3.12 -1.85
CA LEU A 148 19.22 -4.34 -2.62
C LEU A 148 19.47 -5.52 -1.69
N LEU A 149 18.82 -6.65 -1.96
CA LEU A 149 19.13 -7.90 -1.27
C LEU A 149 19.87 -8.84 -2.23
N LEU A 150 21.13 -9.12 -1.92
CA LEU A 150 22.01 -10.00 -2.68
C LEU A 150 22.04 -11.39 -2.05
N ASN A 151 21.91 -12.43 -2.91
CA ASN A 151 21.95 -13.84 -2.53
C ASN A 151 20.96 -14.23 -1.40
N GLY A 152 19.93 -13.41 -1.15
CA GLY A 152 18.97 -13.60 -0.07
C GLY A 152 19.48 -13.29 1.34
N HIS A 153 20.73 -12.83 1.52
CA HIS A 153 21.32 -12.66 2.87
C HIS A 153 22.25 -11.45 3.04
N VAL A 154 22.64 -10.75 1.98
CA VAL A 154 23.45 -9.53 2.08
C VAL A 154 22.61 -8.34 1.67
N LEU A 155 22.37 -7.43 2.60
CA LEU A 155 21.64 -6.20 2.33
C LEU A 155 22.63 -5.09 1.98
N VAL A 156 22.40 -4.44 0.86
CA VAL A 156 23.26 -3.38 0.34
C VAL A 156 22.42 -2.12 0.15
N HIS A 157 22.95 -1.00 0.62
CA HIS A 157 22.36 0.31 0.49
C HIS A 157 23.29 1.18 -0.35
N ILE A 158 22.84 1.53 -1.55
CA ILE A 158 23.58 2.34 -2.51
C ILE A 158 22.87 3.67 -2.74
N TRP A 159 23.63 4.68 -3.16
CA TRP A 159 23.14 6.00 -3.48
C TRP A 159 23.55 6.44 -4.87
N TRP A 160 22.54 6.73 -5.69
CA TRP A 160 22.67 7.25 -7.04
C TRP A 160 22.62 8.78 -6.99
N LYS A 161 23.78 9.37 -6.73
CA LYS A 161 23.95 10.82 -6.72
C LYS A 161 23.78 11.41 -8.11
N GLU A 162 23.11 12.55 -8.20
CA GLU A 162 22.85 13.23 -9.45
C GLU A 162 24.15 13.73 -10.11
N GLY A 163 24.31 13.44 -11.40
CA GLY A 163 25.52 13.77 -12.16
C GLY A 163 26.73 12.85 -11.94
N CYS A 164 26.61 11.82 -11.08
CA CYS A 164 27.64 10.81 -10.91
C CYS A 164 27.39 9.61 -11.84
N ALA A 165 28.45 9.12 -12.49
CA ALA A 165 28.37 7.98 -13.41
C ALA A 165 28.24 6.62 -12.70
N GLU A 166 28.66 6.54 -11.43
CA GLU A 166 28.65 5.32 -10.62
C GLU A 166 27.95 5.59 -9.27
N PRO A 167 27.27 4.59 -8.69
CA PRO A 167 26.65 4.72 -7.38
C PRO A 167 27.67 4.67 -6.24
N GLU A 168 27.37 5.38 -5.17
CA GLU A 168 28.16 5.35 -3.93
C GLU A 168 27.57 4.30 -2.97
N MET A 169 28.40 3.47 -2.33
CA MET A 169 27.94 2.58 -1.27
C MET A 169 27.77 3.36 0.04
N LEU A 170 26.57 3.32 0.62
CA LEU A 170 26.29 3.92 1.92
C LEU A 170 26.53 2.92 3.06
N SER A 171 25.98 1.71 2.92
CA SER A 171 26.15 0.64 3.90
C SER A 171 25.96 -0.73 3.26
N SER A 172 26.57 -1.75 3.85
CA SER A 172 26.32 -3.15 3.54
C SER A 172 26.41 -3.99 4.80
N CYS A 173 25.50 -4.96 4.95
CA CYS A 173 25.48 -5.86 6.09
C CYS A 173 25.04 -7.26 5.69
N VAL A 174 25.53 -8.26 6.42
CA VAL A 174 25.05 -9.63 6.32
C VAL A 174 23.92 -9.80 7.33
N LEU A 175 22.78 -10.29 6.87
CA LEU A 175 21.64 -10.58 7.72
C LEU A 175 22.00 -11.73 8.67
N SER A 176 21.71 -11.55 9.95
CA SER A 176 21.95 -12.55 11.00
C SER A 176 20.92 -13.69 10.93
N LEU A 177 20.95 -14.44 9.83
CA LEU A 177 20.02 -15.52 9.52
C LEU A 177 20.31 -16.75 10.39
N PRO A 178 19.27 -17.44 10.91
CA PRO A 178 19.45 -18.73 11.56
C PRO A 178 20.00 -19.76 10.56
N SER A 179 20.87 -20.66 11.03
CA SER A 179 21.55 -21.67 10.20
C SER A 179 20.62 -22.60 9.41
N GLU A 180 19.33 -22.67 9.77
CA GLU A 180 18.31 -23.52 9.15
C GLU A 180 17.60 -22.86 7.95
N THR A 181 17.90 -21.59 7.62
CA THR A 181 17.08 -20.75 6.72
C THR A 181 17.62 -20.58 5.29
N GLN A 182 18.65 -21.32 4.89
CA GLN A 182 19.53 -20.95 3.77
C GLN A 182 18.87 -20.76 2.39
N GLU A 183 17.66 -21.27 2.07
CA GLU A 183 17.10 -21.16 0.70
C GLU A 183 15.56 -21.06 0.59
N MET A 184 14.82 -20.56 1.59
CA MET A 184 13.34 -20.71 1.64
C MET A 184 12.50 -19.42 1.72
N PHE A 185 13.08 -18.25 1.47
CA PHE A 185 12.30 -17.01 1.48
C PHE A 185 11.52 -16.85 0.18
N THR A 186 10.23 -16.57 0.31
CA THR A 186 9.29 -16.43 -0.81
C THR A 186 8.97 -14.99 -1.15
N ASP A 187 9.04 -14.08 -0.18
CA ASP A 187 8.78 -12.66 -0.40
C ASP A 187 9.53 -11.77 0.59
N TYR A 188 9.73 -10.50 0.21
CA TYR A 188 10.50 -9.53 0.97
C TYR A 188 9.81 -8.16 0.94
N GLN A 189 9.79 -7.48 2.09
CA GLN A 189 9.29 -6.12 2.15
C GLN A 189 10.17 -5.26 3.05
N LEU A 190 10.56 -4.09 2.55
CA LEU A 190 11.26 -3.08 3.33
C LEU A 190 10.28 -1.95 3.68
N CYS A 191 10.06 -1.71 4.98
CA CYS A 191 9.19 -0.65 5.46
C CYS A 191 9.94 0.20 6.50
N LYS A 192 10.14 1.50 6.22
CA LYS A 192 10.83 2.47 7.10
C LYS A 192 12.15 1.96 7.71
N GLY A 193 12.98 1.34 6.86
CA GLY A 193 14.28 0.80 7.25
C GLY A 193 14.24 -0.53 8.00
N ILE A 194 13.08 -1.17 8.11
CA ILE A 194 12.91 -2.51 8.69
C ILE A 194 12.57 -3.49 7.58
N LEU A 195 13.36 -4.54 7.44
CA LEU A 195 13.21 -5.58 6.43
C LEU A 195 12.42 -6.76 7.01
N PHE A 196 11.35 -7.15 6.33
CA PHE A 196 10.55 -8.34 6.62
C PHE A 196 10.80 -9.37 5.53
N MET A 197 11.06 -10.61 5.92
CA MET A 197 11.33 -11.72 5.01
C MET A 197 10.37 -12.87 5.32
N LEU A 198 9.56 -13.27 4.35
CA LEU A 198 8.58 -14.34 4.48
C LEU A 198 9.17 -15.67 4.02
N MET A 199 8.96 -16.73 4.79
CA MET A 199 9.21 -18.11 4.35
C MET A 199 7.91 -18.79 3.92
N SER A 200 8.01 -19.77 3.01
CA SER A 200 6.87 -20.56 2.51
C SER A 200 6.10 -21.31 3.59
N ILE A 201 6.76 -21.59 4.72
CA ILE A 201 6.21 -22.27 5.90
C ILE A 201 5.50 -21.32 6.88
N GLY A 202 5.51 -20.01 6.65
CA GLY A 202 4.78 -19.03 7.46
C GLY A 202 5.57 -18.39 8.59
N PHE A 203 6.90 -18.39 8.51
CA PHE A 203 7.75 -17.56 9.37
C PHE A 203 8.03 -16.21 8.70
N ILE A 204 7.90 -15.13 9.45
CA ILE A 204 8.37 -13.79 9.06
C ILE A 204 9.55 -13.42 9.94
N TYR A 205 10.69 -13.16 9.33
CA TYR A 205 11.89 -12.66 10.02
C TYR A 205 11.99 -11.15 9.82
N VAL A 206 12.29 -10.43 10.90
CA VAL A 206 12.36 -8.97 10.92
C VAL A 206 13.80 -8.55 11.19
N PHE A 207 14.39 -7.75 10.30
CA PHE A 207 15.77 -7.29 10.40
C PHE A 207 15.88 -5.77 10.32
N ASP A 208 16.89 -5.20 10.97
CA ASP A 208 17.24 -3.79 10.76
C ASP A 208 18.08 -3.62 9.50
N SER A 209 17.73 -2.66 8.64
CA SER A 209 18.44 -2.46 7.38
C SER A 209 19.82 -1.81 7.51
N ALA A 210 20.20 -1.31 8.69
CA ALA A 210 21.46 -0.60 8.91
C ALA A 210 22.58 -1.57 9.28
N ASP A 211 22.33 -2.48 10.21
CA ASP A 211 23.32 -3.41 10.75
C ASP A 211 23.01 -4.89 10.44
N GLY A 212 21.84 -5.20 9.86
CA GLY A 212 21.45 -6.57 9.54
C GLY A 212 21.07 -7.40 10.77
N LYS A 213 20.87 -6.75 11.92
CA LYS A 213 20.52 -7.43 13.17
C LYS A 213 19.11 -7.99 13.10
N HIS A 214 18.96 -9.22 13.57
CA HIS A 214 17.66 -9.87 13.73
C HIS A 214 16.89 -9.23 14.91
N LEU A 215 15.74 -8.62 14.60
CA LEU A 215 14.92 -7.86 15.55
C LEU A 215 13.75 -8.68 16.10
N ALA A 216 13.12 -9.50 15.27
CA ALA A 216 11.96 -10.27 15.68
C ALA A 216 11.64 -11.44 14.75
N THR A 217 10.88 -12.42 15.25
CA THR A 217 10.32 -13.53 14.47
C THR A 217 8.80 -13.61 14.65
N VAL A 218 8.06 -13.77 13.56
CA VAL A 218 6.61 -14.01 13.58
C VAL A 218 6.32 -15.41 13.06
N GLU A 219 5.66 -16.25 13.86
CA GLU A 219 5.24 -17.59 13.51
C GLU A 219 3.73 -17.57 13.27
N LEU A 220 3.35 -17.53 12.00
CA LEU A 220 1.95 -17.34 11.59
C LEU A 220 1.06 -18.55 11.92
N PRO A 221 1.45 -19.81 11.61
CA PRO A 221 0.59 -20.96 11.86
C PRO A 221 0.29 -21.16 13.35
N ALA A 222 1.30 -21.05 14.22
CA ALA A 222 1.13 -21.20 15.66
C ALA A 222 0.24 -20.11 16.27
N TYR A 223 0.41 -18.86 15.83
CA TYR A 223 -0.43 -17.76 16.28
C TYR A 223 -1.90 -17.99 15.93
N TYR A 224 -2.18 -18.40 14.70
CA TYR A 224 -3.54 -18.67 14.24
C TYR A 224 -4.18 -19.86 14.97
N ILE A 225 -3.47 -21.00 15.09
CA ILE A 225 -3.95 -22.20 15.81
C ILE A 225 -4.32 -21.86 17.25
N SER A 226 -3.48 -21.06 17.93
CA SER A 226 -3.71 -20.70 19.32
C SER A 226 -5.00 -19.89 19.53
N GLY A 227 -5.53 -19.27 18.47
CA GLY A 227 -6.71 -18.42 18.53
C GLY A 227 -8.03 -19.04 18.07
N GLN A 228 -7.99 -20.22 17.45
CA GLN A 228 -9.18 -20.87 16.93
C GLN A 228 -9.63 -22.07 17.76
N ARG A 229 -10.95 -22.26 17.81
CA ARG A 229 -11.57 -23.51 18.31
C ARG A 229 -11.81 -24.52 17.19
N ASN A 230 -11.62 -24.12 15.92
CA ASN A 230 -11.96 -24.91 14.74
C ASN A 230 -10.67 -25.37 14.04
N VAL A 231 -10.40 -26.67 14.08
CA VAL A 231 -9.11 -27.27 13.74
C VAL A 231 -8.91 -27.42 12.22
N ASP A 232 -9.99 -27.43 11.44
CA ASP A 232 -9.98 -27.81 10.01
C ASP A 232 -9.28 -26.82 9.06
N LEU A 233 -9.10 -25.55 9.45
CA LEU A 233 -8.43 -24.53 8.63
C LEU A 233 -6.91 -24.48 8.85
N ALA A 234 -6.42 -25.00 9.99
CA ALA A 234 -5.02 -24.90 10.38
C ALA A 234 -4.10 -25.77 9.51
N ASP A 235 -4.56 -26.96 9.12
CA ASP A 235 -3.79 -27.89 8.28
C ASP A 235 -3.64 -27.41 6.82
N SER A 236 -4.36 -26.34 6.43
CA SER A 236 -4.33 -25.79 5.06
C SER A 236 -3.36 -24.63 4.85
N LEU A 237 -2.88 -23.98 5.92
CA LEU A 237 -2.03 -22.79 5.84
C LEU A 237 -0.57 -23.18 5.57
N SER A 238 -0.27 -23.42 4.31
CA SER A 238 1.09 -23.66 3.81
C SER A 238 1.29 -22.93 2.49
N SER A 239 2.52 -22.89 1.98
CA SER A 239 2.86 -22.28 0.70
C SER A 239 2.61 -20.76 0.63
N PHE A 240 3.00 -20.04 1.69
CA PHE A 240 2.95 -18.58 1.69
C PHE A 240 3.84 -17.98 0.60
N CYS A 241 3.33 -16.99 -0.14
CA CYS A 241 4.00 -16.44 -1.31
C CYS A 241 3.98 -14.92 -1.43
N LEU A 242 3.10 -14.20 -0.72
CA LEU A 242 3.13 -12.73 -0.65
C LEU A 242 3.05 -12.26 0.80
N LEU A 243 3.74 -11.17 1.09
CA LEU A 243 3.76 -10.48 2.37
C LEU A 243 3.61 -8.97 2.18
N GLN A 244 2.76 -8.37 3.00
CA GLN A 244 2.80 -6.93 3.17
C GLN A 244 2.42 -6.48 4.59
N ILE A 245 3.15 -5.49 5.06
CA ILE A 245 3.04 -4.81 6.34
C ILE A 245 2.47 -3.42 6.10
N SER A 246 1.52 -3.02 6.95
CA SER A 246 0.97 -1.67 6.96
C SER A 246 2.03 -0.64 7.34
N GLN A 247 1.89 0.59 6.84
CA GLN A 247 2.85 1.68 7.07
C GLN A 247 3.05 2.05 8.55
N ASP A 248 2.09 1.73 9.42
CA ASP A 248 2.13 1.96 10.86
C ASP A 248 2.66 0.76 11.66
N PHE A 249 3.13 -0.29 10.98
CA PHE A 249 3.63 -1.55 11.54
C PHE A 249 2.61 -2.31 12.41
N SER A 250 1.32 -1.98 12.36
CA SER A 250 0.32 -2.67 13.17
C SER A 250 -0.08 -4.02 12.59
N THR A 251 -0.16 -4.10 11.26
CA THR A 251 -0.86 -5.18 10.56
C THR A 251 0.05 -5.82 9.53
N ALA A 252 0.13 -7.14 9.56
CA ALA A 252 0.78 -7.96 8.54
C ALA A 252 -0.29 -8.78 7.81
N VAL A 253 -0.28 -8.78 6.48
CA VAL A 253 -1.10 -9.70 5.68
C VAL A 253 -0.19 -10.57 4.84
N VAL A 254 -0.49 -11.86 4.83
CA VAL A 254 0.20 -12.84 4.00
C VAL A 254 -0.79 -13.63 3.17
N VAL A 255 -0.35 -14.08 2.00
CA VAL A 255 -1.17 -14.83 1.04
C VAL A 255 -0.52 -16.16 0.72
N THR A 256 -1.31 -17.21 0.59
CA THR A 256 -0.87 -18.53 0.16
C THR A 256 -1.11 -18.74 -1.33
N ARG A 257 -0.40 -19.70 -1.94
CA ARG A 257 -0.65 -20.13 -3.33
C ARG A 257 -2.02 -20.75 -3.54
N LEU A 258 -2.73 -21.09 -2.45
CA LEU A 258 -4.10 -21.62 -2.46
C LEU A 258 -5.16 -20.51 -2.32
N ASN A 259 -4.78 -19.24 -2.58
CA ASN A 259 -5.66 -18.08 -2.53
C ASN A 259 -6.33 -17.87 -1.16
N GLN A 260 -5.60 -18.21 -0.10
CA GLN A 260 -5.96 -17.86 1.28
C GLN A 260 -5.15 -16.65 1.72
N ALA A 261 -5.77 -15.75 2.47
CA ALA A 261 -5.10 -14.61 3.07
C ALA A 261 -5.25 -14.64 4.59
N LEU A 262 -4.17 -14.38 5.29
CA LEU A 262 -4.10 -14.29 6.74
C LEU A 262 -3.66 -12.88 7.13
N ALA A 263 -4.48 -12.20 7.93
CA ALA A 263 -4.16 -10.89 8.50
C ALA A 263 -3.89 -11.03 10.00
N VAL A 264 -2.77 -10.46 10.45
CA VAL A 264 -2.27 -10.54 11.81
C VAL A 264 -2.03 -9.15 12.36
N ASP A 265 -2.55 -8.89 13.57
CA ASP A 265 -2.16 -7.74 14.36
C ASP A 265 -0.83 -8.04 15.06
N LEU A 266 0.24 -7.39 14.62
CA LEU A 266 1.58 -7.56 15.16
C LEU A 266 1.67 -7.09 16.61
N ASN A 267 0.89 -6.08 17.02
CA ASN A 267 0.86 -5.64 18.41
C ASN A 267 0.22 -6.70 19.30
N ASP A 268 -0.81 -7.41 18.84
CA ASP A 268 -1.40 -8.52 19.57
C ASP A 268 -0.47 -9.74 19.59
N TYR A 269 0.14 -10.07 18.44
CA TYR A 269 1.11 -11.15 18.32
C TYR A 269 2.26 -11.02 19.33
N PHE A 270 2.97 -9.88 19.34
CA PHE A 270 4.13 -9.69 20.22
C PHE A 270 3.75 -9.52 21.71
N ARG A 271 2.48 -9.25 22.02
CA ARG A 271 1.99 -9.31 23.41
C ARG A 271 1.87 -10.75 23.91
N ILE A 272 1.52 -11.68 23.02
CA ILE A 272 1.41 -13.11 23.35
C ILE A 272 2.80 -13.77 23.30
N HIS A 273 3.59 -13.43 22.27
CA HIS A 273 4.89 -14.02 21.98
C HIS A 273 6.05 -13.04 22.23
N ILE A 274 6.16 -12.57 23.47
CA ILE A 274 7.16 -11.57 23.87
C ILE A 274 8.59 -12.04 23.55
N ASN A 275 8.87 -13.33 23.73
CA ASN A 275 10.19 -13.92 23.48
C ASN A 275 10.62 -13.89 22.01
N HIS A 276 9.68 -13.65 21.10
CA HIS A 276 9.97 -13.56 19.67
C HIS A 276 10.38 -12.14 19.25
N LEU A 277 10.40 -11.18 20.18
CA LEU A 277 10.94 -9.84 19.99
C LEU A 277 12.35 -9.74 20.61
N HIS A 278 13.38 -9.69 19.78
CA HIS A 278 14.78 -9.67 20.20
C HIS A 278 15.33 -8.26 20.41
N CYS A 279 14.63 -7.23 19.93
CA CYS A 279 15.03 -5.84 20.06
C CYS A 279 14.67 -5.19 21.41
N GLN A 280 14.15 -5.96 22.39
CA GLN A 280 13.88 -5.40 23.71
C GLN A 280 15.17 -4.80 24.27
N GLN A 281 15.18 -3.47 24.42
CA GLN A 281 16.17 -2.84 25.26
C GLN A 281 16.00 -3.45 26.64
N ASP A 282 17.07 -4.11 27.11
CA ASP A 282 17.26 -4.48 28.50
C ASP A 282 16.81 -3.25 29.30
N PRO A 283 15.71 -3.30 30.08
CA PRO A 283 15.22 -2.17 30.84
C PRO A 283 16.17 -2.00 32.02
N ARG A 284 17.45 -1.72 31.73
CA ARG A 284 18.37 -1.17 32.69
C ARG A 284 17.76 0.18 32.98
N PRO A 285 17.20 0.40 34.19
CA PRO A 285 16.83 1.75 34.57
C PRO A 285 18.08 2.59 34.30
N LEU A 286 17.92 3.64 33.48
CA LEU A 286 18.95 4.67 33.33
C LEU A 286 19.40 4.97 34.77
N PRO A 287 20.71 4.85 35.08
CA PRO A 287 21.15 4.96 36.45
C PRO A 287 20.63 6.29 37.00
N LEU A 288 19.85 6.22 38.08
CA LEU A 288 19.30 7.39 38.77
C LEU A 288 20.43 8.30 39.29
N ILE A 289 21.66 7.78 39.28
CA ILE A 289 22.89 8.46 39.63
C ILE A 289 23.48 9.06 38.35
N PRO A 290 23.58 10.40 38.27
CA PRO A 290 24.24 11.08 37.16
C PRO A 290 25.68 10.59 36.98
N THR A 291 26.12 10.45 35.73
CA THR A 291 27.47 9.97 35.38
C THR A 291 28.58 10.93 35.77
N LYS A 292 28.25 12.18 36.14
CA LYS A 292 29.16 13.18 36.67
C LYS A 292 28.86 13.42 38.16
N PRO A 293 29.88 13.61 39.02
CA PRO A 293 29.65 13.97 40.41
C PRO A 293 28.85 15.28 40.45
N CYS A 294 27.62 15.19 40.93
CA CYS A 294 26.74 16.32 41.14
C CYS A 294 26.26 16.32 42.58
N ASP A 295 25.98 17.51 43.09
CA ASP A 295 25.32 17.67 44.37
C ASP A 295 23.92 17.04 44.31
N GLN A 296 23.68 16.04 45.17
CA GLN A 296 22.43 15.28 45.18
C GLN A 296 21.24 16.12 45.67
N ASP A 297 21.51 17.16 46.44
CA ASP A 297 20.51 18.08 47.00
C ASP A 297 20.21 19.25 46.04
N SER A 298 20.90 19.32 44.90
CA SER A 298 20.71 20.39 43.91
C SER A 298 19.43 20.20 43.10
N ILE A 299 18.71 21.30 42.87
CA ILE A 299 17.51 21.37 42.02
C ILE A 299 17.80 20.85 40.59
N ALA A 300 19.04 20.99 40.10
CA ALA A 300 19.45 20.47 38.78
C ALA A 300 19.38 18.93 38.69
N ASN A 301 19.58 18.23 39.81
CA ASN A 301 19.46 16.77 39.88
C ASN A 301 17.99 16.33 39.82
N SER A 302 17.06 17.14 40.36
CA SER A 302 15.63 16.85 40.27
C SER A 302 15.13 16.84 38.82
N THR A 303 15.65 17.72 37.97
CA THR A 303 15.35 17.74 36.53
C THR A 303 15.88 16.50 35.82
N TYR A 304 17.08 16.04 36.19
CA TYR A 304 17.65 14.80 35.67
C TYR A 304 16.81 13.58 36.08
N SER A 305 16.49 13.42 37.36
CA SER A 305 15.66 12.32 37.85
C SER A 305 14.25 12.32 37.25
N GLN A 306 13.65 13.50 37.03
CA GLN A 306 12.35 13.62 36.32
C GLN A 306 12.44 13.15 34.88
N SER A 307 13.50 13.53 34.15
CA SER A 307 13.72 13.10 32.78
C SER A 307 13.97 11.59 32.66
N VAL A 308 14.64 11.01 33.65
CA VAL A 308 14.96 9.58 33.72
C VAL A 308 13.73 8.74 34.12
N LEU A 309 12.93 9.20 35.07
CA LEU A 309 11.76 8.49 35.58
C LEU A 309 10.49 8.74 34.74
N GLY A 310 10.52 9.70 33.80
CA GLY A 310 9.36 10.07 32.98
C GLY A 310 8.15 10.53 33.80
N THR A 311 8.36 10.94 35.06
CA THR A 311 7.31 11.30 36.01
C THR A 311 7.52 12.73 36.48
N HIS A 312 6.47 13.54 36.39
CA HIS A 312 6.46 14.88 36.98
C HIS A 312 6.32 14.77 38.50
N PHE A 313 7.07 15.57 39.26
CA PHE A 313 6.84 15.69 40.70
C PHE A 313 5.42 16.20 40.93
N GLN A 314 4.62 15.40 41.62
CA GLN A 314 3.32 15.86 42.11
C GLN A 314 3.58 16.88 43.22
N THR A 315 3.24 18.14 42.95
CA THR A 315 3.38 19.24 43.91
C THR A 315 2.41 19.10 45.09
N ASP A 316 1.37 18.27 44.95
CA ASP A 316 0.40 17.98 46.00
C ASP A 316 0.63 16.57 46.58
N HIS A 317 1.07 16.53 47.84
CA HIS A 317 1.27 15.29 48.60
C HIS A 317 0.17 15.04 49.64
N SER A 318 -0.90 15.84 49.62
CA SER A 318 -2.03 15.62 50.52
C SER A 318 -2.60 14.21 50.35
N TRP A 319 -3.03 13.63 51.46
CA TRP A 319 -3.61 12.29 51.44
C TRP A 319 -4.91 12.29 50.63
N GLU A 320 -5.64 13.40 50.59
CA GLU A 320 -6.83 13.60 49.76
C GLU A 320 -6.52 13.53 48.26
N ALA A 321 -5.48 14.21 47.79
CA ALA A 321 -5.09 14.19 46.37
C ALA A 321 -4.63 12.79 45.93
N ARG A 322 -3.88 12.09 46.79
CA ARG A 322 -3.44 10.71 46.53
C ARG A 322 -4.62 9.75 46.50
N LEU A 323 -5.57 9.86 47.44
CA LEU A 323 -6.79 9.04 47.44
C LEU A 323 -7.69 9.35 46.25
N ALA A 324 -7.84 10.61 45.86
CA ALA A 324 -8.60 10.99 44.67
C ALA A 324 -7.98 10.45 43.37
N LEU A 325 -6.64 10.43 43.28
CA LEU A 325 -5.91 9.83 42.17
C LEU A 325 -6.11 8.31 42.12
N LEU A 326 -5.91 7.62 43.25
CA LEU A 326 -6.11 6.17 43.35
C LEU A 326 -7.56 5.78 43.08
N TYR A 327 -8.52 6.56 43.58
CA TYR A 327 -9.95 6.37 43.30
C TYR A 327 -10.26 6.58 41.81
N LYS A 328 -9.68 7.60 41.16
CA LYS A 328 -9.78 7.81 39.71
C LYS A 328 -9.15 6.66 38.93
N GLN A 329 -8.00 6.15 39.36
CA GLN A 329 -7.32 5.01 38.72
C GLN A 329 -8.10 3.70 38.90
N ALA A 330 -8.74 3.50 40.07
CA ALA A 330 -9.56 2.33 40.36
C ALA A 330 -10.94 2.39 39.67
N LYS A 331 -11.49 3.59 39.44
CA LYS A 331 -12.72 3.79 38.65
C LYS A 331 -12.48 3.91 37.15
N ALA A 332 -11.26 4.18 36.71
CA ALA A 332 -10.93 4.09 35.31
C ALA A 332 -11.17 2.63 34.88
N PRO A 333 -11.88 2.37 33.76
CA PRO A 333 -11.92 1.02 33.21
C PRO A 333 -10.47 0.56 33.09
N VAL A 334 -10.16 -0.63 33.63
CA VAL A 334 -8.80 -1.19 33.77
C VAL A 334 -7.92 -0.60 32.67
N SER A 335 -7.07 0.36 33.03
CA SER A 335 -6.13 0.94 32.08
C SER A 335 -5.35 -0.25 31.58
N SER A 336 -5.63 -0.67 30.34
CA SER A 336 -4.88 -1.72 29.70
C SER A 336 -3.44 -1.27 29.81
N ALA A 337 -2.65 -1.99 30.62
CA ALA A 337 -1.24 -1.69 30.89
C ALA A 337 -0.65 -1.07 29.63
N LEU A 338 -0.19 0.19 29.72
CA LEU A 338 0.29 1.04 28.63
C LEU A 338 0.41 0.22 27.34
N ARG A 339 -0.65 0.20 26.52
CA ARG A 339 -0.61 -0.48 25.23
C ARG A 339 0.49 0.24 24.47
N ILE A 340 1.66 -0.35 24.44
CA ILE A 340 2.85 0.15 23.78
C ILE A 340 2.95 -0.62 22.46
N PRO A 341 3.29 0.05 21.35
CA PRO A 341 3.46 -0.64 20.10
C PRO A 341 4.73 -1.50 20.16
N TRP A 342 4.69 -2.68 19.54
CA TRP A 342 5.83 -3.61 19.56
C TRP A 342 7.10 -2.99 18.97
N TYR A 343 6.93 -2.04 18.05
CA TYR A 343 8.00 -1.35 17.36
C TYR A 343 8.63 -0.18 18.13
N LYS A 344 8.20 0.08 19.37
CA LYS A 344 8.72 1.18 20.20
C LYS A 344 10.24 1.09 20.41
N ASP A 345 10.73 -0.12 20.64
CA ASP A 345 12.14 -0.36 20.97
C ASP A 345 13.00 -0.65 19.73
N LEU A 346 12.45 -0.50 18.52
CA LEU A 346 13.23 -0.61 17.29
C LEU A 346 14.30 0.50 17.24
N PRO A 347 15.47 0.22 16.65
CA PRO A 347 16.62 1.13 16.66
C PRO A 347 16.40 2.40 15.81
N ARG A 348 15.31 2.49 15.04
CA ARG A 348 15.03 3.59 14.13
C ARG A 348 14.28 4.74 14.80
N SER A 349 14.77 5.96 14.60
CA SER A 349 14.15 7.19 15.09
C SER A 349 12.71 7.37 14.57
N GLU A 350 12.46 7.03 13.31
CA GLU A 350 11.12 7.09 12.69
C GLU A 350 10.13 6.16 13.41
N CYS A 351 10.56 4.95 13.77
CA CYS A 351 9.75 4.00 14.52
C CYS A 351 9.47 4.51 15.95
N GLN A 352 10.46 5.12 16.60
CA GLN A 352 10.31 5.71 17.94
C GLN A 352 9.38 6.93 17.93
N GLN A 353 9.49 7.80 16.92
CA GLN A 353 8.61 8.95 16.74
C GLN A 353 7.17 8.52 16.43
N ALA A 354 7.01 7.54 15.54
CA ALA A 354 5.71 6.92 15.28
C ALA A 354 5.14 6.35 16.59
N ALA A 355 5.90 5.53 17.31
CA ALA A 355 5.46 4.92 18.55
C ALA A 355 5.06 5.93 19.63
N ALA A 356 5.74 7.07 19.72
CA ALA A 356 5.44 8.13 20.68
C ALA A 356 4.13 8.87 20.36
N THR A 357 3.74 8.91 19.09
CA THR A 357 2.51 9.58 18.63
C THR A 357 1.34 8.62 18.41
N THR A 358 1.61 7.31 18.33
CA THR A 358 0.60 6.27 18.14
C THR A 358 -0.37 6.20 19.31
N LYS A 359 -1.63 6.54 19.03
CA LYS A 359 -2.75 6.19 19.91
C LYS A 359 -3.16 4.76 19.57
N LEU A 360 -2.74 3.79 20.39
CA LEU A 360 -3.18 2.40 20.29
C LEU A 360 -4.67 2.27 20.62
N SER A 361 -5.48 2.64 19.64
CA SER A 361 -6.92 2.40 19.60
C SER A 361 -7.17 0.90 19.43
N GLN A 362 -8.42 0.47 19.55
CA GLN A 362 -8.78 -0.93 19.32
C GLN A 362 -8.38 -1.31 17.89
N SER A 363 -7.64 -2.42 17.75
CA SER A 363 -7.27 -2.99 16.44
C SER A 363 -8.53 -3.20 15.60
N ALA A 364 -8.44 -2.92 14.31
CA ALA A 364 -9.52 -3.24 13.38
C ALA A 364 -9.70 -4.76 13.25
N LEU A 365 -8.62 -5.52 13.45
CA LEU A 365 -8.62 -6.97 13.42
C LEU A 365 -9.18 -7.57 14.72
N PRO A 366 -9.87 -8.71 14.64
CA PRO A 366 -10.19 -9.49 15.82
C PRO A 366 -8.89 -9.95 16.49
N SER A 367 -8.93 -10.11 17.82
CA SER A 367 -7.82 -10.68 18.57
C SER A 367 -7.46 -12.04 17.97
N ARG A 368 -6.15 -12.26 17.73
CA ARG A 368 -5.61 -13.49 17.12
C ARG A 368 -5.74 -13.59 15.60
N GLY A 369 -5.95 -12.45 14.94
CA GLY A 369 -5.95 -12.33 13.49
C GLY A 369 -7.20 -12.88 12.82
N ALA A 370 -7.22 -12.81 11.49
CA ALA A 370 -8.32 -13.29 10.68
C ALA A 370 -7.79 -14.01 9.44
N VAL A 371 -8.57 -14.96 8.91
CA VAL A 371 -8.24 -15.69 7.68
C VAL A 371 -9.45 -15.69 6.77
N ILE A 372 -9.18 -15.50 5.49
CA ILE A 372 -10.16 -15.66 4.42
C ILE A 372 -9.63 -16.66 3.39
N SER A 373 -10.55 -17.47 2.86
CA SER A 373 -10.28 -18.35 1.71
C SER A 373 -11.13 -17.83 0.54
N LEU A 374 -10.49 -17.48 -0.57
CA LEU A 374 -11.18 -16.92 -1.73
C LEU A 374 -11.50 -18.04 -2.72
N SER A 375 -12.77 -18.17 -3.10
CA SER A 375 -13.21 -19.08 -4.15
C SER A 375 -12.99 -18.43 -5.52
N LEU A 376 -11.81 -18.62 -6.08
CA LEU A 376 -11.40 -18.06 -7.38
C LEU A 376 -11.41 -19.14 -8.48
N PRO A 377 -11.47 -18.75 -9.77
CA PRO A 377 -11.35 -19.68 -10.89
C PRO A 377 -10.07 -20.53 -10.83
N GLU A 378 -10.12 -21.72 -11.41
CA GLU A 378 -8.96 -22.61 -11.47
C GLU A 378 -7.80 -21.91 -12.20
N GLN A 379 -6.58 -21.98 -11.62
CA GLN A 379 -5.31 -21.42 -12.13
C GLN A 379 -5.02 -19.93 -11.87
N THR A 380 -5.81 -19.20 -11.07
CA THR A 380 -5.42 -17.83 -10.68
C THR A 380 -4.29 -17.83 -9.66
N THR A 381 -3.30 -16.95 -9.85
CA THR A 381 -2.19 -16.76 -8.90
C THR A 381 -2.25 -15.37 -8.25
N PRO A 382 -1.92 -15.24 -6.96
CA PRO A 382 -1.82 -13.94 -6.31
C PRO A 382 -0.61 -13.18 -6.86
N THR A 383 -0.84 -11.94 -7.32
CA THR A 383 0.20 -11.11 -7.96
C THR A 383 0.54 -9.85 -7.21
N GLN A 384 -0.44 -9.24 -6.54
CA GLN A 384 -0.22 -8.00 -5.79
C GLN A 384 -1.04 -8.01 -4.50
N LEU A 385 -0.43 -7.46 -3.47
CA LEU A 385 -1.05 -7.19 -2.19
C LEU A 385 -0.88 -5.68 -1.90
N ILE A 386 -1.91 -5.06 -1.31
CA ILE A 386 -1.88 -3.69 -0.76
C ILE A 386 -2.50 -3.74 0.64
N VAL A 387 -1.79 -3.27 1.67
CA VAL A 387 -2.25 -3.35 3.07
C VAL A 387 -2.24 -1.98 3.74
N SER A 388 -3.36 -1.66 4.39
CA SER A 388 -3.54 -0.51 5.27
C SER A 388 -3.82 -0.96 6.71
N GLU A 389 -3.96 -0.02 7.64
CA GLU A 389 -4.35 -0.33 9.02
C GLU A 389 -5.78 -0.91 9.13
N PHE A 390 -6.66 -0.62 8.14
CA PHE A 390 -8.09 -0.99 8.19
C PHE A 390 -8.50 -2.07 7.18
N SER A 391 -7.71 -2.29 6.14
CA SER A 391 -8.11 -3.14 5.02
C SER A 391 -6.93 -3.63 4.18
N ALA A 392 -7.18 -4.68 3.40
CA ALA A 392 -6.25 -5.16 2.38
C ALA A 392 -6.95 -5.29 1.02
N VAL A 393 -6.21 -5.01 -0.06
CA VAL A 393 -6.60 -5.33 -1.43
C VAL A 393 -5.66 -6.40 -1.96
N LEU A 394 -6.23 -7.50 -2.43
CA LEU A 394 -5.52 -8.60 -3.05
C LEU A 394 -5.86 -8.65 -4.54
N SER A 395 -4.84 -8.82 -5.38
CA SER A 395 -5.01 -8.99 -6.82
C SER A 395 -4.59 -10.39 -7.24
N PHE A 396 -5.44 -11.03 -8.04
CA PHE A 396 -5.20 -12.35 -8.60
C PHE A 396 -5.33 -12.27 -10.11
N THR A 397 -4.38 -12.84 -10.83
CA THR A 397 -4.42 -12.90 -12.29
C THR A 397 -4.34 -14.35 -12.76
N SER A 398 -5.03 -14.67 -13.85
CA SER A 398 -4.88 -15.94 -14.55
C SER A 398 -3.71 -15.88 -15.55
N PRO A 399 -3.23 -17.03 -16.04
CA PRO A 399 -2.18 -17.07 -17.06
C PRO A 399 -2.55 -16.24 -18.29
N GLY A 400 -1.57 -15.49 -18.81
CA GLY A 400 -1.76 -14.57 -19.93
C GLY A 400 -2.67 -13.39 -19.61
N ASN A 401 -2.83 -13.05 -18.32
CA ASN A 401 -3.67 -11.96 -17.82
C ASN A 401 -5.14 -12.02 -18.27
N SER A 402 -5.61 -13.20 -18.70
CA SER A 402 -6.90 -13.40 -19.34
C SER A 402 -8.10 -13.01 -18.47
N SER A 403 -7.93 -13.09 -17.15
CA SER A 403 -8.89 -12.65 -16.15
C SER A 403 -8.13 -12.12 -14.93
N THR A 404 -8.68 -11.07 -14.33
CA THR A 404 -8.15 -10.46 -13.09
C THR A 404 -9.25 -10.34 -12.06
N THR A 405 -8.97 -10.75 -10.83
CA THR A 405 -9.87 -10.55 -9.69
C THR A 405 -9.19 -9.66 -8.65
N LEU A 406 -9.89 -8.61 -8.25
CA LEU A 406 -9.51 -7.81 -7.09
C LEU A 406 -10.42 -8.15 -5.91
N ALA A 407 -9.83 -8.47 -4.76
CA ALA A 407 -10.55 -8.74 -3.52
C ALA A 407 -10.18 -7.69 -2.47
N TYR A 408 -11.16 -6.89 -2.07
CA TYR A 408 -11.05 -5.96 -0.95
C TYR A 408 -11.54 -6.62 0.32
N TRP A 409 -10.70 -6.62 1.35
CA TRP A 409 -11.00 -7.16 2.66
C TRP A 409 -11.00 -6.06 3.71
N ASP A 410 -12.16 -5.78 4.27
CA ASP A 410 -12.32 -4.88 5.40
C ASP A 410 -12.09 -5.63 6.71
N PHE A 411 -11.08 -5.22 7.48
CA PHE A 411 -10.76 -5.89 8.75
C PHE A 411 -11.81 -5.64 9.83
N GLN A 412 -12.48 -4.49 9.82
CA GLN A 412 -13.46 -4.16 10.85
C GLN A 412 -14.74 -4.99 10.69
N THR A 413 -15.24 -5.09 9.46
CA THR A 413 -16.48 -5.83 9.18
C THR A 413 -16.22 -7.30 8.84
N GLN A 414 -14.97 -7.67 8.53
CA GLN A 414 -14.57 -8.99 8.02
C GLN A 414 -15.28 -9.37 6.72
N VAL A 415 -15.81 -8.37 6.00
CA VAL A 415 -16.47 -8.56 4.70
C VAL A 415 -15.42 -8.49 3.60
N VAL A 416 -15.52 -9.42 2.67
CA VAL A 416 -14.73 -9.43 1.43
C VAL A 416 -15.62 -9.02 0.27
N THR A 417 -15.17 -8.04 -0.50
CA THR A 417 -15.81 -7.59 -1.74
C THR A 417 -14.91 -7.93 -2.91
N CYS A 418 -15.38 -8.72 -3.86
CA CYS A 418 -14.62 -9.09 -5.05
C CYS A 418 -15.12 -8.32 -6.28
N HIS A 419 -14.19 -7.89 -7.11
CA HIS A 419 -14.43 -7.34 -8.44
C HIS A 419 -13.76 -8.25 -9.47
N PHE A 420 -14.55 -8.82 -10.37
CA PHE A 420 -14.10 -9.78 -11.37
C PHE A 420 -14.04 -9.13 -12.75
N ILE A 421 -12.93 -9.33 -13.44
CA ILE A 421 -12.70 -8.82 -14.79
C ILE A 421 -12.43 -10.02 -15.69
N ASP A 422 -13.41 -10.30 -16.56
CA ASP A 422 -13.36 -11.38 -17.55
C ASP A 422 -12.83 -10.85 -18.89
N ALA A 423 -11.65 -10.23 -18.84
CA ALA A 423 -10.94 -9.67 -19.98
C ALA A 423 -9.45 -9.50 -19.64
N PRO A 424 -8.57 -9.41 -20.66
CA PRO A 424 -7.15 -9.11 -20.47
C PRO A 424 -6.93 -7.85 -19.63
N ALA A 425 -6.42 -8.05 -18.42
CA ALA A 425 -6.28 -6.99 -17.42
C ALA A 425 -5.09 -7.24 -16.50
N LEU A 426 -4.39 -6.19 -16.10
CA LEU A 426 -3.23 -6.26 -15.21
C LEU A 426 -3.30 -5.19 -14.11
N PRO A 427 -3.10 -5.54 -12.83
CA PRO A 427 -2.95 -4.57 -11.75
C PRO A 427 -1.74 -3.66 -11.96
N VAL A 428 -1.90 -2.36 -11.69
CA VAL A 428 -0.83 -1.37 -11.79
C VAL A 428 -0.49 -0.84 -10.40
N CYS A 429 0.79 -0.92 -10.01
CA CYS A 429 1.26 -0.28 -8.78
C CYS A 429 1.53 1.21 -9.04
N TRP A 430 0.97 2.12 -8.23
CA TRP A 430 1.27 3.55 -8.32
C TRP A 430 2.21 4.02 -7.21
N SER A 431 1.78 3.88 -5.95
CA SER A 431 2.58 4.27 -4.79
C SER A 431 2.28 3.33 -3.62
N GLU A 432 3.25 3.12 -2.74
CA GLU A 432 3.06 2.35 -1.50
C GLU A 432 2.23 3.13 -0.45
N GLU A 433 2.11 4.44 -0.60
CA GLU A 433 1.37 5.32 0.32
C GLU A 433 -0.10 5.50 -0.09
N GLU A 434 -0.40 5.50 -1.39
CA GLU A 434 -1.74 5.65 -1.91
C GLU A 434 -2.30 4.27 -2.28
N HIS A 435 -3.15 3.70 -1.42
CA HIS A 435 -3.78 2.38 -1.58
C HIS A 435 -4.84 2.36 -2.69
N LEU A 436 -4.45 2.70 -3.92
CA LEU A 436 -5.31 2.76 -5.08
C LEU A 436 -5.24 1.46 -5.88
N SER A 437 -6.41 0.97 -6.31
CA SER A 437 -6.53 -0.25 -7.10
C SER A 437 -6.66 0.08 -8.58
N LEU A 438 -5.52 0.37 -9.22
CA LEU A 438 -5.45 0.64 -10.65
C LEU A 438 -5.32 -0.64 -11.47
N ILE A 439 -5.97 -0.65 -12.63
CA ILE A 439 -5.97 -1.77 -13.55
C ILE A 439 -5.76 -1.25 -14.97
N LEU A 440 -4.83 -1.87 -15.68
CA LEU A 440 -4.60 -1.68 -17.10
C LEU A 440 -5.40 -2.74 -17.88
N LYS A 441 -6.19 -2.32 -18.87
CA LYS A 441 -6.99 -3.19 -19.74
C LYS A 441 -6.81 -2.76 -21.20
N GLU A 442 -7.24 -3.59 -22.14
CA GLU A 442 -7.29 -3.20 -23.56
C GLU A 442 -8.10 -1.92 -23.82
N SER A 443 -9.06 -1.58 -22.96
CA SER A 443 -9.85 -0.35 -23.07
C SER A 443 -9.19 0.88 -22.43
N GLY A 444 -7.98 0.73 -21.88
CA GLY A 444 -7.22 1.76 -21.17
C GLY A 444 -7.10 1.48 -19.67
N MET A 445 -6.85 2.54 -18.88
CA MET A 445 -6.62 2.43 -17.44
C MET A 445 -7.89 2.75 -16.63
N SER A 446 -8.19 1.93 -15.64
CA SER A 446 -9.37 2.05 -14.76
C SER A 446 -8.97 1.96 -13.28
N LEU A 447 -9.72 2.63 -12.42
CA LEU A 447 -9.60 2.60 -10.97
C LEU A 447 -10.80 1.85 -10.38
N VAL A 448 -10.55 0.88 -9.50
CA VAL A 448 -11.60 0.18 -8.78
C VAL A 448 -11.70 0.76 -7.36
N LEU A 449 -12.90 1.21 -7.01
CA LEU A 449 -13.23 1.79 -5.72
C LEU A 449 -14.19 0.86 -4.99
N PHE A 450 -13.78 0.39 -3.81
CA PHE A 450 -14.61 -0.47 -2.96
C PHE A 450 -15.40 0.35 -1.96
N SER A 451 -16.64 -0.05 -1.70
CA SER A 451 -17.54 0.61 -0.72
C SER A 451 -17.87 2.08 -1.05
N VAL A 452 -17.60 2.52 -2.29
CA VAL A 452 -17.91 3.85 -2.79
C VAL A 452 -18.87 3.71 -3.97
N THR A 453 -20.04 4.33 -3.85
CA THR A 453 -21.01 4.42 -4.95
C THR A 453 -20.63 5.51 -5.94
N GLN A 454 -21.11 5.41 -7.18
CA GLN A 454 -20.93 6.46 -8.19
C GLN A 454 -21.35 7.85 -7.69
N GLU A 455 -22.51 7.97 -7.05
CA GLU A 455 -23.01 9.25 -6.52
C GLU A 455 -22.07 9.84 -5.45
N GLU A 456 -21.59 9.03 -4.51
CA GLU A 456 -20.64 9.45 -3.48
C GLU A 456 -19.31 9.94 -4.08
N LEU A 457 -18.78 9.23 -5.07
CA LEU A 457 -17.57 9.65 -5.78
C LEU A 457 -17.78 11.00 -6.46
N LEU A 458 -18.84 11.13 -7.25
CA LEU A 458 -19.15 12.35 -7.99
C LEU A 458 -19.40 13.52 -7.03
N ASN A 459 -20.08 13.30 -5.91
CA ASN A 459 -20.31 14.33 -4.90
C ASN A 459 -19.01 14.82 -4.28
N ARG A 460 -18.08 13.91 -3.94
CA ARG A 460 -16.76 14.28 -3.43
C ARG A 460 -15.95 15.05 -4.48
N LEU A 461 -15.96 14.60 -5.74
CA LEU A 461 -15.27 15.29 -6.83
C LEU A 461 -15.88 16.67 -7.14
N MET A 462 -17.19 16.85 -6.98
CA MET A 462 -17.84 18.17 -7.12
C MET A 462 -17.46 19.12 -5.98
N VAL A 463 -17.21 18.61 -4.77
CA VAL A 463 -16.85 19.43 -3.59
C VAL A 463 -15.36 19.79 -3.58
N PHE A 464 -14.49 18.84 -3.92
CA PHE A 464 -13.04 19.00 -3.80
C PHE A 464 -12.32 19.20 -5.15
N GLY A 465 -12.97 18.83 -6.25
CA GLY A 465 -12.48 19.00 -7.62
C GLY A 465 -13.21 20.11 -8.37
N SER A 466 -13.18 20.02 -9.70
CA SER A 466 -13.87 20.96 -10.60
C SER A 466 -15.04 20.29 -11.30
N ALA A 467 -16.07 21.08 -11.64
CA ALA A 467 -17.21 20.60 -12.42
C ALA A 467 -16.77 20.03 -13.79
N GLY A 468 -15.70 20.59 -14.39
CA GLY A 468 -15.13 20.08 -15.64
C GLY A 468 -14.51 18.68 -15.50
N VAL A 469 -13.82 18.37 -14.39
CA VAL A 469 -13.30 17.01 -14.14
C VAL A 469 -14.45 16.01 -13.98
N VAL A 470 -15.51 16.39 -13.28
CA VAL A 470 -16.70 15.56 -13.11
C VAL A 470 -17.41 15.32 -14.44
N ASP A 471 -17.54 16.35 -15.27
CA ASP A 471 -18.14 16.24 -16.59
C ASP A 471 -17.33 15.30 -17.50
N SER A 472 -16.00 15.48 -17.60
CA SER A 472 -15.12 14.60 -18.36
C SER A 472 -15.18 13.16 -17.87
N LEU A 473 -15.22 12.94 -16.55
CA LEU A 473 -15.32 11.60 -15.97
C LEU A 473 -16.66 10.94 -16.29
N CYS A 474 -17.78 11.68 -16.21
CA CYS A 474 -19.10 11.18 -16.57
C CYS A 474 -19.13 10.81 -18.07
N HIS A 475 -18.54 11.64 -18.96
CA HIS A 475 -18.42 11.34 -20.38
C HIS A 475 -17.57 10.08 -20.66
N LEU A 476 -16.39 9.98 -20.05
CA LEU A 476 -15.46 8.86 -20.24
C LEU A 476 -16.07 7.52 -19.83
N ASN A 477 -16.87 7.52 -18.76
CA ASN A 477 -17.51 6.33 -18.22
C ASN A 477 -18.92 6.08 -18.78
N ALA A 478 -19.37 6.88 -19.75
CA ALA A 478 -20.74 6.88 -20.27
C ALA A 478 -21.81 6.98 -19.16
N TRP A 479 -21.50 7.65 -18.05
CA TRP A 479 -22.45 7.94 -17.01
C TRP A 479 -23.40 9.04 -17.51
N GLY A 480 -24.71 8.82 -17.37
CA GLY A 480 -25.71 9.83 -17.70
C GLY A 480 -25.46 11.13 -16.95
N ARG A 481 -26.02 12.26 -17.43
CA ARG A 481 -25.80 13.58 -16.82
C ARG A 481 -26.07 13.53 -15.31
N CYS A 482 -24.96 13.62 -14.58
CA CYS A 482 -24.87 13.34 -13.16
C CYS A 482 -25.81 14.30 -12.39
N SER A 483 -26.80 13.78 -11.65
CA SER A 483 -27.78 14.63 -10.96
C SER A 483 -27.09 15.33 -9.79
N MET A 484 -26.77 16.61 -9.97
CA MET A 484 -26.09 17.36 -8.93
C MET A 484 -26.98 17.53 -7.68
N PRO A 485 -26.42 17.36 -6.47
CA PRO A 485 -27.12 17.68 -5.24
C PRO A 485 -27.39 19.18 -5.11
N ILE A 486 -28.50 19.54 -4.48
CA ILE A 486 -28.87 20.95 -4.26
C ILE A 486 -27.85 21.69 -3.37
N HIS A 487 -27.12 20.99 -2.51
CA HIS A 487 -26.07 21.58 -1.68
C HIS A 487 -24.84 22.00 -2.49
N SER A 488 -24.55 21.34 -3.62
CA SER A 488 -23.50 21.76 -4.56
C SER A 488 -23.90 23.04 -5.27
N LEU A 489 -25.17 23.19 -5.67
CA LEU A 489 -25.71 24.47 -6.16
C LEU A 489 -25.59 25.57 -5.09
N GLN A 490 -25.92 25.26 -3.84
CA GLN A 490 -25.80 26.21 -2.73
C GLN A 490 -24.34 26.64 -2.50
N ALA A 491 -23.38 25.72 -2.58
CA ALA A 491 -21.95 26.02 -2.49
C ALA A 491 -21.48 26.86 -3.68
N GLY A 492 -21.88 26.50 -4.90
CA GLY A 492 -21.57 27.25 -6.12
C GLY A 492 -22.11 28.70 -6.07
N LEU A 493 -23.34 28.90 -5.62
CA LEU A 493 -23.93 30.22 -5.40
C LEU A 493 -23.21 31.01 -4.30
N LYS A 494 -22.88 30.37 -3.17
CA LYS A 494 -22.19 30.99 -2.04
C LYS A 494 -20.77 31.43 -2.41
N ASN A 495 -20.08 30.65 -3.25
CA ASN A 495 -18.71 30.89 -3.69
C ASN A 495 -18.63 31.60 -5.06
N ARG A 496 -19.76 32.01 -5.65
CA ARG A 496 -19.87 32.64 -6.98
C ARG A 496 -19.22 31.83 -8.12
N GLN A 497 -19.23 30.51 -8.01
CA GLN A 497 -18.72 29.59 -9.04
C GLN A 497 -19.82 29.30 -10.07
N LEU A 498 -19.93 30.18 -11.08
CA LEU A 498 -20.99 30.08 -12.11
C LEU A 498 -20.92 28.79 -12.93
N ASP A 499 -19.73 28.21 -13.10
CA ASP A 499 -19.55 26.93 -13.82
C ASP A 499 -20.26 25.76 -13.11
N MET A 500 -20.24 25.77 -11.77
CA MET A 500 -20.95 24.78 -10.94
C MET A 500 -22.47 24.97 -11.02
N VAL A 501 -22.94 26.21 -11.19
CA VAL A 501 -24.36 26.55 -11.35
C VAL A 501 -24.85 26.15 -12.75
N ASP A 502 -24.08 26.44 -13.80
CA ASP A 502 -24.38 26.06 -15.18
C ASP A 502 -24.44 24.53 -15.34
N PHE A 503 -23.47 23.82 -14.76
CA PHE A 503 -23.46 22.36 -14.74
C PHE A 503 -24.69 21.78 -14.02
N PHE A 504 -25.09 22.38 -12.89
CA PHE A 504 -26.32 21.97 -12.18
C PHE A 504 -27.56 22.14 -13.06
N LEU A 505 -27.72 23.29 -13.72
CA LEU A 505 -28.87 23.58 -14.56
C LEU A 505 -28.94 22.64 -15.77
N LYS A 506 -27.80 22.37 -16.43
CA LYS A 506 -27.69 21.40 -17.53
C LYS A 506 -27.99 19.96 -17.10
N SER A 507 -27.67 19.58 -15.86
CA SER A 507 -28.02 18.26 -15.30
C SER A 507 -29.52 18.07 -15.07
N LYS A 508 -30.29 19.18 -14.95
CA LYS A 508 -31.74 19.19 -14.74
C LYS A 508 -32.53 19.63 -15.97
N GLU A 509 -31.88 19.72 -17.14
CA GLU A 509 -32.49 20.18 -18.40
C GLU A 509 -33.76 19.40 -18.76
N ASN A 510 -33.81 18.08 -18.53
CA ASN A 510 -35.00 17.26 -18.79
C ASN A 510 -36.22 17.60 -17.91
N ILE A 511 -36.00 18.22 -16.74
CA ILE A 511 -37.07 18.69 -15.84
C ILE A 511 -37.47 20.12 -16.19
N LEU A 512 -36.48 20.95 -16.58
CA LEU A 512 -36.67 22.37 -16.88
C LEU A 512 -37.23 22.60 -18.29
N CYS A 513 -36.91 21.71 -19.24
CA CYS A 513 -37.30 21.74 -20.64
C CYS A 513 -37.87 20.36 -21.03
N PRO A 514 -39.12 20.02 -20.67
CA PRO A 514 -39.73 18.77 -21.10
C PRO A 514 -39.83 18.71 -22.63
N PRO A 515 -39.59 17.55 -23.27
CA PRO A 515 -39.63 17.43 -24.73
C PRO A 515 -41.05 17.70 -25.25
N THR A 516 -41.15 18.57 -26.24
CA THR A 516 -42.41 19.00 -26.90
C THR A 516 -42.98 17.92 -27.82
N ASN A 517 -43.17 16.69 -27.34
CA ASN A 517 -43.86 15.62 -28.07
C ASN A 517 -45.14 15.22 -27.33
N TYR A 518 -46.08 16.16 -27.25
CA TYR A 518 -47.50 15.85 -27.07
C TYR A 518 -48.22 16.20 -28.38
N SER A 519 -48.10 15.33 -29.38
CA SER A 519 -49.11 15.25 -30.44
C SER A 519 -50.30 14.47 -29.88
N LEU A 520 -51.45 15.15 -29.83
CA LEU A 520 -52.76 14.55 -29.53
C LEU A 520 -53.04 13.35 -30.46
N PRO A 521 -53.68 12.27 -29.99
CA PRO A 521 -54.08 11.18 -30.86
C PRO A 521 -55.21 11.64 -31.78
N ASP A 522 -54.93 11.67 -33.08
CA ASP A 522 -55.94 11.87 -34.13
C ASP A 522 -56.93 10.69 -34.09
N GLN A 523 -58.21 11.02 -33.96
CA GLN A 523 -59.31 10.08 -33.98
C GLN A 523 -59.45 9.46 -35.38
N SER A 524 -59.35 8.14 -35.49
CA SER A 524 -59.75 7.42 -36.71
C SER A 524 -61.27 7.12 -36.66
N PRO A 525 -62.04 7.41 -37.73
CA PRO A 525 -63.45 7.10 -37.77
C PRO A 525 -63.65 5.61 -38.09
N THR A 526 -64.49 4.96 -37.30
CA THR A 526 -64.95 3.60 -37.50
C THR A 526 -65.92 3.57 -38.68
N SER A 527 -65.57 2.87 -39.77
CA SER A 527 -66.52 2.48 -40.81
C SER A 527 -66.57 0.96 -40.93
N THR A 528 -67.75 0.46 -40.61
CA THR A 528 -68.25 -0.91 -40.66
C THR A 528 -68.14 -1.53 -42.06
N GLN A 529 -67.70 -2.78 -42.16
CA GLN A 529 -68.28 -3.72 -43.14
C GLN A 529 -68.08 -5.18 -42.71
N MET A 530 -69.22 -5.86 -42.53
CA MET A 530 -69.37 -7.30 -42.47
C MET A 530 -69.00 -7.94 -43.82
N GLN A 531 -68.42 -9.14 -43.84
CA GLN A 531 -69.07 -10.37 -44.34
C GLN A 531 -68.11 -11.57 -44.43
N LEU A 532 -68.57 -12.69 -43.84
CA LEU A 532 -68.55 -14.07 -44.34
C LEU A 532 -67.21 -14.69 -44.79
N GLN A 533 -66.68 -15.65 -44.02
CA GLN A 533 -67.09 -17.07 -44.13
C GLN A 533 -66.73 -17.84 -42.85
#